data_AF-Q7Q8H5-F1
#
_entry.id   AF-Q7Q8H5-F1
#
_cell.length_a   1.000
_cell.length_b   1.000
_cell.length_c   1.000
_cell.angle_alpha   90.00
_cell.angle_beta   90.00
_cell.angle_gamma   90.00
#
_symmetry.space_group_name_H-M   'P 1'
#
loop_
_entity.id
_entity.type
_entity.pdbx_description
1 polymer ?
#
loop_
_entity_poly.entity_id
_entity_poly.type
_entity_poly.pdbx_seq_one_letter_code
_entity_poly.pdbx_strand_id
1 'polypeptide(L)'
;MIGIKYLNDAHLKGFEKYKYNCVDTSILSVYVMHPFWNKVVLFCPRWIAPNLLTFTGFLLTVVNFFLIAYYDYDFRAATETPIPIPDWVWILAAINLFVAYTLDGIDGKQARRTGTSGPLGELFDHGLDSYSAVLIPIYMFTIFGAADLPPVRMFFITLNVFMNFYLPHVEKYLTGVMFLPWGYDFVMWVSEGYYTITGIFGAEFWQIPVFGMKPCHIFELTLYISAVITSHPIIIYNVYKSYRDKTGKMRSFSEAIRPLVPLSSLFILCTLWVLCSRNGIIDMEPRLYFVMCGTLFSNICCRLIVAQMSDTRADLWNGLLNLLSVVTLFSVLPYPSLGLPELSIDIERYLLYGLTVCVTIAHLHYGAGVVREMCHHFRIRCFKIAPHDKPLLSY
;
A
#
# COMPACT_ATOMS: atom_id res chain seq x y z
N MET A 1 2.31 -2.05 -26.33
CA MET A 1 2.37 -2.83 -25.07
C MET A 1 2.73 -4.26 -25.42
N ILE A 2 3.70 -4.84 -24.72
CA ILE A 2 4.18 -6.20 -24.95
C ILE A 2 3.01 -7.17 -24.68
N GLY A 3 2.78 -8.15 -25.55
CA GLY A 3 1.61 -9.05 -25.52
C GLY A 3 1.61 -10.10 -24.40
N ILE A 4 2.08 -9.77 -23.20
CA ILE A 4 2.10 -10.67 -22.05
C ILE A 4 0.67 -10.82 -21.52
N LYS A 5 0.23 -12.07 -21.32
CA LYS A 5 -1.01 -12.40 -20.61
C LYS A 5 -0.72 -12.65 -19.13
N TYR A 6 -1.44 -11.96 -18.25
CA TYR A 6 -1.29 -12.11 -16.80
C TYR A 6 -2.36 -12.99 -16.16
N LEU A 7 -3.55 -13.04 -16.76
CA LEU A 7 -4.66 -13.85 -16.31
C LEU A 7 -4.80 -15.08 -17.22
N ASN A 8 -4.92 -16.25 -16.59
CA ASN A 8 -5.26 -17.49 -17.27
C ASN A 8 -6.78 -17.75 -17.17
N ASP A 9 -7.26 -18.78 -17.85
CA ASP A 9 -8.69 -19.11 -17.87
C ASP A 9 -9.26 -19.44 -16.48
N ALA A 10 -8.43 -19.96 -15.56
CA ALA A 10 -8.85 -20.22 -14.18
C ALA A 10 -9.09 -18.91 -13.42
N HIS A 11 -8.23 -17.90 -13.60
CA HIS A 11 -8.43 -16.58 -13.04
C HIS A 11 -9.76 -15.98 -13.52
N LEU A 12 -9.97 -15.96 -14.84
CA LEU A 12 -11.16 -15.38 -15.46
C LEU A 12 -12.45 -16.06 -14.99
N LYS A 13 -12.52 -17.40 -15.03
CA LYS A 13 -13.66 -18.18 -14.52
C LYS A 13 -13.89 -17.98 -13.02
N GLY A 14 -12.82 -17.78 -12.25
CA GLY A 14 -12.90 -17.45 -10.84
C GLY A 14 -13.59 -16.11 -10.61
N PHE A 15 -13.19 -15.08 -11.37
CA PHE A 15 -13.79 -13.76 -11.27
C PHE A 15 -15.28 -13.73 -11.65
N GLU A 16 -15.75 -14.57 -12.58
CA GLU A 16 -17.18 -14.69 -12.91
C GLU A 16 -18.03 -15.14 -11.70
N LYS A 17 -17.45 -15.95 -10.81
CA LYS A 17 -18.12 -16.48 -9.62
C LYS A 17 -17.92 -15.59 -8.39
N TYR A 18 -17.08 -14.57 -8.51
CA TYR A 18 -16.68 -13.75 -7.38
C TYR A 18 -17.86 -12.94 -6.84
N LYS A 19 -18.03 -12.99 -5.51
CA LYS A 19 -18.97 -12.15 -4.77
C LYS A 19 -18.22 -11.41 -3.68
N TYR A 20 -18.42 -10.10 -3.64
CA TYR A 20 -17.87 -9.26 -2.59
C TYR A 20 -18.35 -9.74 -1.22
N ASN A 21 -17.41 -10.02 -0.32
CA ASN A 21 -17.68 -10.51 1.02
C ASN A 21 -16.69 -9.89 2.00
N CYS A 22 -17.11 -8.78 2.62
CA CYS A 22 -16.37 -8.10 3.65
C CYS A 22 -17.22 -7.96 4.92
N VAL A 23 -16.55 -7.90 6.05
CA VAL A 23 -17.14 -7.59 7.35
C VAL A 23 -16.36 -6.43 7.93
N ASP A 24 -17.08 -5.36 8.24
CA ASP A 24 -16.55 -4.20 8.93
C ASP A 24 -17.16 -4.11 10.33
N THR A 25 -16.30 -4.05 11.34
CA THR A 25 -16.68 -3.85 12.74
C THR A 25 -15.97 -2.65 13.38
N SER A 26 -15.26 -1.85 12.58
CA SER A 26 -14.56 -0.65 13.05
C SER A 26 -15.58 0.36 13.57
N ILE A 27 -15.38 0.81 14.82
CA ILE A 27 -16.27 1.81 15.44
C ILE A 27 -16.26 3.10 14.61
N LEU A 28 -15.08 3.54 14.17
CA LEU A 28 -14.95 4.77 13.38
C LEU A 28 -15.61 4.60 12.01
N SER A 29 -15.38 3.48 11.32
CA SER A 29 -16.02 3.20 10.04
C SER A 29 -17.53 3.19 10.15
N VAL A 30 -18.06 2.32 11.01
CA VAL A 30 -19.48 2.00 11.08
C VAL A 30 -20.31 3.20 11.53
N TYR A 31 -19.85 3.94 12.53
CA TYR A 31 -20.64 5.01 13.15
C TYR A 31 -20.36 6.41 12.63
N VAL A 32 -19.21 6.64 11.97
CA VAL A 32 -18.83 7.97 11.46
C VAL A 32 -18.65 7.95 9.95
N MET A 33 -17.73 7.11 9.44
CA MET A 33 -17.32 7.18 8.05
C MET A 33 -18.39 6.70 7.09
N HIS A 34 -19.01 5.55 7.35
CA HIS A 34 -20.10 5.03 6.52
C HIS A 34 -21.29 6.01 6.43
N PRO A 35 -21.80 6.59 7.54
CA PRO A 35 -22.82 7.65 7.47
C PRO A 35 -22.36 8.88 6.67
N PHE A 36 -21.12 9.32 6.84
CA PHE A 36 -20.54 10.44 6.08
C PHE A 36 -20.49 10.12 4.58
N TRP A 37 -19.84 9.03 4.18
CA TRP A 37 -19.70 8.58 2.80
C TRP A 37 -21.05 8.27 2.13
N ASN A 38 -22.04 7.75 2.87
CA ASN A 38 -23.41 7.55 2.35
C ASN A 38 -24.08 8.87 1.96
N LYS A 39 -23.74 9.99 2.62
CA LYS A 39 -24.19 11.32 2.22
C LYS A 39 -23.34 11.88 1.09
N VAL A 40 -22.01 11.77 1.19
CA VAL A 40 -21.07 12.33 0.19
C VAL A 40 -21.30 11.71 -1.19
N VAL A 41 -21.50 10.39 -1.26
CA VAL A 41 -21.71 9.70 -2.54
C VAL A 41 -22.90 10.30 -3.30
N LEU A 42 -23.93 10.83 -2.62
CA LEU A 42 -25.10 11.42 -3.28
C LEU A 42 -24.75 12.61 -4.17
N PHE A 43 -23.70 13.36 -3.83
CA PHE A 43 -23.17 14.46 -4.64
C PHE A 43 -22.36 13.98 -5.85
N CYS A 44 -21.89 12.73 -5.86
CA CYS A 44 -21.17 12.16 -7.00
C CYS A 44 -22.12 11.90 -8.17
N PRO A 45 -21.92 12.55 -9.34
CA PRO A 45 -22.73 12.32 -10.52
C PRO A 45 -22.71 10.85 -10.97
N ARG A 46 -23.88 10.32 -11.36
CA ARG A 46 -24.03 8.90 -11.73
C ARG A 46 -23.27 8.49 -13.00
N TRP A 47 -22.73 9.43 -13.77
CA TRP A 47 -21.90 9.13 -14.94
C TRP A 47 -20.42 8.93 -14.60
N ILE A 48 -20.00 9.26 -13.37
CA ILE A 48 -18.63 9.02 -12.89
C ILE A 48 -18.48 7.55 -12.52
N ALA A 49 -17.54 6.87 -13.18
CA ALA A 49 -17.18 5.50 -12.90
C ALA A 49 -16.51 5.38 -11.52
N PRO A 50 -16.83 4.34 -10.72
CA PRO A 50 -16.18 4.10 -9.42
C PRO A 50 -14.65 4.10 -9.49
N ASN A 51 -14.08 3.34 -10.43
CA ASN A 51 -12.62 3.25 -10.58
C ASN A 51 -11.96 4.59 -10.92
N LEU A 52 -12.70 5.57 -11.47
CA LEU A 52 -12.17 6.90 -11.70
C LEU A 52 -12.03 7.67 -10.38
N LEU A 53 -12.93 7.45 -9.41
CA LEU A 53 -12.83 8.03 -8.06
C LEU A 53 -11.57 7.50 -7.37
N THR A 54 -11.42 6.18 -7.32
CA THR A 54 -10.23 5.49 -6.79
C THR A 54 -8.95 6.00 -7.44
N PHE A 55 -8.90 6.04 -8.79
CA PHE A 55 -7.71 6.49 -9.51
C PHE A 55 -7.39 7.95 -9.25
N THR A 56 -8.41 8.81 -9.16
CA THR A 56 -8.22 10.22 -8.83
C THR A 56 -7.68 10.39 -7.42
N GLY A 57 -8.21 9.66 -6.44
CA GLY A 57 -7.71 9.66 -5.07
C GLY A 57 -6.24 9.22 -4.99
N PHE A 58 -5.89 8.12 -5.67
CA PHE A 58 -4.51 7.68 -5.80
C PHE A 58 -3.59 8.75 -6.44
N LEU A 59 -4.03 9.45 -7.49
CA LEU A 59 -3.21 10.50 -8.09
C LEU A 59 -2.95 11.67 -7.13
N LEU A 60 -3.86 11.97 -6.19
CA LEU A 60 -3.62 12.98 -5.16
C LEU A 60 -2.52 12.56 -4.18
N THR A 61 -2.44 11.27 -3.82
CA THR A 61 -1.33 10.76 -2.97
C THR A 61 0.00 10.79 -3.72
N VAL A 62 -0.01 10.53 -5.03
CA VAL A 62 1.16 10.69 -5.91
C VAL A 62 1.62 12.15 -6.01
N VAL A 63 0.68 13.09 -6.16
CA VAL A 63 1.00 14.54 -6.15
C VAL A 63 1.65 14.95 -4.83
N ASN A 64 1.10 14.51 -3.69
CA ASN A 64 1.71 14.77 -2.38
C ASN A 64 3.14 14.24 -2.28
N PHE A 65 3.35 12.99 -2.72
CA PHE A 65 4.67 12.38 -2.72
C PHE A 65 5.69 13.21 -3.50
N PHE A 66 5.39 13.59 -4.74
CA PHE A 66 6.32 14.37 -5.56
C PHE A 66 6.52 15.79 -5.05
N LEU A 67 5.44 16.43 -4.58
CA LEU A 67 5.52 17.79 -4.04
C LEU A 67 6.41 17.84 -2.79
N ILE A 68 6.25 16.91 -1.86
CA ILE A 68 7.06 16.86 -0.65
C ILE A 68 8.49 16.41 -0.98
N ALA A 69 8.68 15.43 -1.87
CA ALA A 69 10.00 14.99 -2.30
C ALA A 69 10.81 16.10 -3.01
N TYR A 70 10.14 17.03 -3.68
CA TYR A 70 10.79 18.20 -4.31
C TYR A 70 11.46 19.10 -3.26
N TYR A 71 10.82 19.31 -2.11
CA TYR A 71 11.37 20.14 -1.04
C TYR A 71 12.29 19.37 -0.09
N ASP A 72 12.06 18.08 0.12
CA ASP A 72 12.78 17.27 1.11
C ASP A 72 13.03 15.84 0.62
N TYR A 73 13.95 15.67 -0.32
CA TYR A 73 14.25 14.35 -0.85
C TYR A 73 14.85 13.41 0.22
N ASP A 74 15.77 13.93 1.06
CA ASP A 74 16.60 13.16 2.00
C ASP A 74 16.06 13.09 3.44
N PHE A 75 14.84 13.55 3.71
CA PHE A 75 14.24 13.61 5.05
C PHE A 75 15.00 14.53 6.02
N ARG A 76 15.59 15.63 5.54
CA ARG A 76 16.39 16.56 6.36
C ARG A 76 15.67 17.86 6.65
N ALA A 77 14.56 18.13 5.97
CA ALA A 77 13.92 19.45 6.03
C ALA A 77 13.39 19.83 7.41
N ALA A 78 13.00 18.84 8.22
CA ALA A 78 12.46 19.09 9.56
C ALA A 78 13.52 19.44 10.62
N THR A 79 14.80 19.10 10.39
CA THR A 79 15.82 19.16 11.45
C THR A 79 17.11 19.89 11.04
N GLU A 80 17.48 19.91 9.76
CA GLU A 80 18.83 20.33 9.34
C GLU A 80 18.87 21.41 8.25
N THR A 81 17.77 21.69 7.54
CA THR A 81 17.83 22.61 6.38
C THR A 81 17.45 24.04 6.72
N PRO A 82 18.11 25.04 6.10
CA PRO A 82 17.73 26.45 6.22
C PRO A 82 16.42 26.81 5.48
N ILE A 83 15.89 25.93 4.63
CA ILE A 83 14.65 26.14 3.87
C ILE A 83 13.64 25.06 4.29
N PRO A 84 12.69 25.36 5.20
CA PRO A 84 11.64 24.44 5.57
C PRO A 84 10.66 24.22 4.40
N ILE A 85 9.95 23.09 4.43
CA ILE A 85 8.81 22.87 3.54
C ILE A 85 7.75 23.95 3.81
N PRO A 86 7.27 24.68 2.79
CA PRO A 86 6.28 25.74 3.00
C PRO A 86 4.97 25.22 3.60
N ASP A 87 4.37 25.96 4.53
CA ASP A 87 3.16 25.56 5.27
C ASP A 87 1.98 25.16 4.38
N TRP A 88 1.80 25.85 3.26
CA TRP A 88 0.72 25.55 2.31
C TRP A 88 0.87 24.14 1.69
N VAL A 89 2.09 23.60 1.60
CA VAL A 89 2.34 22.24 1.10
C VAL A 89 1.74 21.23 2.06
N TRP A 90 1.86 21.45 3.37
CA TRP A 90 1.27 20.59 4.39
C TRP A 90 -0.25 20.69 4.41
N ILE A 91 -0.81 21.89 4.30
CA ILE A 91 -2.27 22.08 4.17
C ILE A 91 -2.80 21.42 2.90
N LEU A 92 -2.11 21.57 1.77
CA LEU A 92 -2.48 20.90 0.52
C LEU A 92 -2.38 19.38 0.67
N ALA A 93 -1.34 18.86 1.35
CA ALA A 93 -1.19 17.44 1.61
C ALA A 93 -2.35 16.88 2.45
N ALA A 94 -2.79 17.61 3.49
CA ALA A 94 -3.95 17.28 4.30
C ALA A 94 -5.24 17.23 3.46
N ILE A 95 -5.49 18.26 2.65
CA ILE A 95 -6.67 18.33 1.77
C ILE A 95 -6.65 17.18 0.75
N ASN A 96 -5.51 16.95 0.10
CA ASN A 96 -5.35 15.90 -0.89
C ASN A 96 -5.58 14.51 -0.27
N LEU A 97 -5.07 14.26 0.93
CA LEU A 97 -5.27 12.99 1.63
C LEU A 97 -6.74 12.81 2.04
N PHE A 98 -7.38 13.84 2.58
CA PHE A 98 -8.80 13.80 2.94
C PHE A 98 -9.70 13.54 1.72
N VAL A 99 -9.41 14.20 0.60
CA VAL A 99 -10.13 13.97 -0.66
C VAL A 99 -9.85 12.56 -1.18
N ALA A 100 -8.59 12.09 -1.16
CA ALA A 100 -8.24 10.73 -1.59
C ALA A 100 -8.99 9.67 -0.77
N TYR A 101 -8.94 9.78 0.55
CA TYR A 101 -9.64 8.91 1.49
C TYR A 101 -11.17 8.95 1.31
N THR A 102 -11.71 10.13 1.05
CA THR A 102 -13.14 10.29 0.77
C THR A 102 -13.54 9.65 -0.55
N LEU A 103 -12.75 9.82 -1.62
CA LEU A 103 -13.00 9.25 -2.94
C LEU A 103 -12.96 7.73 -2.91
N ASP A 104 -12.00 7.17 -2.19
CA ASP A 104 -11.88 5.75 -1.89
C ASP A 104 -13.14 5.23 -1.17
N GLY A 105 -13.49 5.80 -0.01
CA GLY A 105 -14.63 5.33 0.78
C GLY A 105 -16.02 5.46 0.11
N ILE A 106 -16.15 6.24 -0.96
CA ILE A 106 -17.39 6.34 -1.74
C ILE A 106 -17.39 5.48 -3.01
N ASP A 107 -16.29 4.87 -3.45
CA ASP A 107 -16.22 4.21 -4.75
C ASP A 107 -17.14 2.97 -4.82
N GLY A 108 -17.15 2.12 -3.80
CA GLY A 108 -18.00 0.94 -3.71
C GLY A 108 -19.46 1.32 -3.49
N LYS A 109 -19.71 2.44 -2.81
CA LYS A 109 -21.05 3.03 -2.69
C LYS A 109 -21.55 3.53 -4.04
N GLN A 110 -20.68 4.16 -4.82
CA GLN A 110 -20.98 4.62 -6.18
C GLN A 110 -21.22 3.42 -7.10
N ALA A 111 -20.43 2.35 -6.98
CA ALA A 111 -20.59 1.13 -7.75
C ALA A 111 -21.96 0.48 -7.51
N ARG A 112 -22.42 0.46 -6.25
CA ARG A 112 -23.78 0.00 -5.91
C ARG A 112 -24.86 0.90 -6.48
N ARG A 113 -24.72 2.23 -6.36
CA ARG A 113 -25.69 3.22 -6.91
C ARG A 113 -25.83 3.16 -8.42
N THR A 114 -24.77 2.80 -9.13
CA THR A 114 -24.71 2.78 -10.60
C THR A 114 -24.87 1.38 -11.20
N GLY A 115 -24.99 0.35 -10.35
CA GLY A 115 -25.12 -1.05 -10.79
C GLY A 115 -23.85 -1.59 -11.46
N THR A 116 -22.68 -1.06 -11.13
CA THR A 116 -21.38 -1.44 -11.72
C THR A 116 -20.45 -2.15 -10.73
N SER A 117 -20.97 -2.70 -9.63
CA SER A 117 -20.19 -3.53 -8.71
C SER A 117 -19.66 -4.78 -9.42
N GLY A 118 -18.38 -5.10 -9.21
CA GLY A 118 -17.75 -6.28 -9.79
C GLY A 118 -16.31 -6.46 -9.32
N PRO A 119 -15.68 -7.61 -9.67
CA PRO A 119 -14.32 -7.95 -9.24
C PRO A 119 -13.27 -6.96 -9.74
N LEU A 120 -13.49 -6.28 -10.87
CA LEU A 120 -12.54 -5.28 -11.34
C LEU A 120 -12.45 -4.10 -10.37
N GLY A 121 -13.57 -3.64 -9.81
CA GLY A 121 -13.59 -2.48 -8.92
C GLY A 121 -12.76 -2.71 -7.66
N GLU A 122 -13.01 -3.83 -6.98
CA GLU A 122 -12.26 -4.18 -5.77
C GLU A 122 -10.78 -4.47 -6.04
N LEU A 123 -10.43 -5.13 -7.15
CA LEU A 123 -9.03 -5.32 -7.52
C LEU A 123 -8.33 -3.98 -7.75
N PHE A 124 -9.04 -3.03 -8.36
CA PHE A 124 -8.51 -1.72 -8.69
C PHE A 124 -8.29 -0.87 -7.44
N ASP A 125 -9.29 -0.84 -6.55
CA ASP A 125 -9.26 -0.26 -5.21
C ASP A 125 -8.08 -0.80 -4.40
N HIS A 126 -8.15 -2.05 -3.94
CA HIS A 126 -7.12 -2.62 -3.08
C HIS A 126 -5.72 -2.66 -3.74
N GLY A 127 -5.69 -2.76 -5.07
CA GLY A 127 -4.45 -2.71 -5.84
C GLY A 127 -3.75 -1.36 -5.74
N LEU A 128 -4.48 -0.25 -5.92
CA LEU A 128 -3.92 1.10 -5.75
C LEU A 128 -3.65 1.41 -4.28
N ASP A 129 -4.48 0.93 -3.38
CA ASP A 129 -4.28 1.07 -1.93
C ASP A 129 -2.99 0.43 -1.44
N SER A 130 -2.59 -0.71 -2.04
CA SER A 130 -1.30 -1.33 -1.76
C SER A 130 -0.10 -0.45 -2.15
N TYR A 131 -0.27 0.46 -3.12
CA TYR A 131 0.75 1.43 -3.53
C TYR A 131 0.67 2.70 -2.68
N SER A 132 -0.54 3.16 -2.31
CA SER A 132 -0.73 4.25 -1.34
C SER A 132 -0.12 3.93 0.03
N ALA A 133 -0.15 2.66 0.45
CA ALA A 133 0.53 2.14 1.65
C ALA A 133 2.06 2.32 1.61
N VAL A 134 2.63 2.64 0.44
CA VAL A 134 4.03 3.04 0.26
C VAL A 134 4.18 4.55 0.37
N LEU A 135 3.36 5.29 -0.38
CA LEU A 135 3.53 6.73 -0.54
C LEU A 135 3.22 7.50 0.74
N ILE A 136 2.11 7.19 1.41
CA ILE A 136 1.63 7.92 2.59
C ILE A 136 2.68 7.91 3.72
N PRO A 137 3.22 6.76 4.15
CA PRO A 137 4.26 6.74 5.19
C PRO A 137 5.52 7.53 4.82
N ILE A 138 5.96 7.45 3.56
CA ILE A 138 7.18 8.14 3.11
C ILE A 138 7.06 9.64 3.40
N TYR A 139 6.00 10.31 2.95
CA TYR A 139 5.90 11.74 3.21
C TYR A 139 5.43 12.09 4.63
N MET A 140 4.92 11.15 5.43
CA MET A 140 4.83 11.32 6.90
C MET A 140 6.21 11.41 7.55
N PHE A 141 7.17 10.58 7.13
CA PHE A 141 8.51 10.57 7.74
C PHE A 141 9.24 11.92 7.62
N THR A 142 8.98 12.64 6.53
CA THR A 142 9.46 14.02 6.31
C THR A 142 9.05 14.99 7.43
N ILE A 143 7.92 14.77 8.11
CA ILE A 143 7.50 15.61 9.25
C ILE A 143 8.50 15.51 10.40
N PHE A 144 9.04 14.33 10.66
CA PHE A 144 9.91 14.07 11.80
C PHE A 144 11.39 14.33 11.50
N GLY A 145 11.83 14.03 10.27
CA GLY A 145 13.21 14.16 9.84
C GLY A 145 14.11 13.00 10.26
N ALA A 146 15.18 12.79 9.49
CA ALA A 146 16.14 11.68 9.63
C ALA A 146 16.99 11.77 10.89
N ALA A 147 17.22 12.97 11.44
CA ALA A 147 17.99 13.13 12.67
C ALA A 147 17.28 12.47 13.88
N ASP A 148 15.95 12.60 13.95
CA ASP A 148 15.15 12.08 15.06
C ASP A 148 14.49 10.75 14.75
N LEU A 149 14.21 10.48 13.48
CA LEU A 149 13.73 9.19 12.99
C LEU A 149 14.65 8.68 11.87
N PRO A 150 15.81 8.08 12.19
CA PRO A 150 16.75 7.57 11.19
C PRO A 150 16.11 6.68 10.10
N PRO A 151 16.60 6.73 8.84
CA PRO A 151 16.06 5.94 7.74
C PRO A 151 15.90 4.45 8.01
N VAL A 152 16.80 3.84 8.80
CA VAL A 152 16.68 2.43 9.20
C VAL A 152 15.43 2.17 10.07
N ARG A 153 15.00 3.11 10.91
CA ARG A 153 13.75 2.99 11.70
C ARG A 153 12.53 3.23 10.81
N MET A 154 12.58 4.23 9.93
CA MET A 154 11.57 4.46 8.89
C MET A 154 11.35 3.19 8.04
N PHE A 155 12.43 2.47 7.71
CA PHE A 155 12.37 1.19 6.99
C PHE A 155 11.57 0.12 7.76
N PHE A 156 11.86 -0.10 9.04
CA PHE A 156 11.13 -1.10 9.84
C PHE A 156 9.67 -0.71 10.09
N ILE A 157 9.37 0.59 10.22
CA ILE A 157 7.99 1.10 10.23
C ILE A 157 7.30 0.75 8.91
N THR A 158 7.98 0.96 7.78
CA THR A 158 7.44 0.63 6.45
C THR A 158 7.14 -0.88 6.31
N LEU A 159 8.02 -1.75 6.78
CA LEU A 159 7.75 -3.20 6.81
C LEU A 159 6.54 -3.55 7.69
N ASN A 160 6.37 -2.85 8.82
CA ASN A 160 5.18 -3.03 9.65
C ASN A 160 3.89 -2.60 8.93
N VAL A 161 3.90 -1.47 8.23
CA VAL A 161 2.76 -1.02 7.41
C VAL A 161 2.43 -2.08 6.33
N PHE A 162 3.44 -2.59 5.63
CA PHE A 162 3.26 -3.65 4.63
C PHE A 162 2.65 -4.92 5.22
N MET A 163 3.11 -5.34 6.40
CA MET A 163 2.56 -6.50 7.09
C MET A 163 1.09 -6.28 7.46
N ASN A 164 0.75 -5.13 8.04
CA ASN A 164 -0.63 -4.81 8.43
C ASN A 164 -1.59 -4.75 7.23
N PHE A 165 -1.12 -4.23 6.09
CA PHE A 165 -1.91 -4.20 4.86
C PHE A 165 -2.09 -5.60 4.26
N TYR A 166 -1.04 -6.42 4.28
CA TYR A 166 -1.04 -7.71 3.60
C TYR A 166 -1.81 -8.82 4.33
N LEU A 167 -1.78 -8.83 5.66
CA LEU A 167 -2.39 -9.91 6.44
C LEU A 167 -3.91 -10.04 6.28
N PRO A 168 -4.72 -8.97 6.17
CA PRO A 168 -6.14 -9.08 5.81
C PRO A 168 -6.40 -9.78 4.47
N HIS A 169 -5.50 -9.61 3.50
CA HIS A 169 -5.56 -10.36 2.24
C HIS A 169 -5.21 -11.84 2.41
N VAL A 170 -4.23 -12.15 3.27
CA VAL A 170 -3.93 -13.54 3.64
C VAL A 170 -5.14 -14.16 4.34
N GLU A 171 -5.75 -13.46 5.29
CA GLU A 171 -6.97 -13.88 5.96
C GLU A 171 -8.06 -14.22 4.95
N LYS A 172 -8.39 -13.29 4.04
CA LYS A 172 -9.41 -13.52 3.01
C LYS A 172 -9.06 -14.69 2.09
N TYR A 173 -7.79 -14.87 1.74
CA TYR A 173 -7.33 -16.02 0.95
C TYR A 173 -7.61 -17.36 1.65
N LEU A 174 -7.57 -17.40 2.99
CA LEU A 174 -7.80 -18.59 3.82
C LEU A 174 -9.28 -18.78 4.20
N THR A 175 -9.99 -17.70 4.51
CA THR A 175 -11.35 -17.74 5.07
C THR A 175 -12.44 -17.49 4.03
N GLY A 176 -12.12 -16.80 2.92
CA GLY A 176 -13.11 -16.32 1.94
C GLY A 176 -13.87 -15.05 2.39
N VAL A 177 -13.53 -14.48 3.55
CA VAL A 177 -14.13 -13.27 4.11
C VAL A 177 -13.04 -12.24 4.37
N MET A 178 -13.25 -11.00 3.95
CA MET A 178 -12.36 -9.90 4.28
C MET A 178 -12.81 -9.22 5.57
N PHE A 179 -12.00 -9.26 6.62
CA PHE A 179 -12.25 -8.42 7.79
C PHE A 179 -11.46 -7.13 7.63
N LEU A 180 -12.17 -6.00 7.65
CA LEU A 180 -11.51 -4.70 7.51
C LEU A 180 -10.78 -4.36 8.81
N PRO A 181 -9.48 -3.99 8.73
CA PRO A 181 -8.70 -3.67 9.92
C PRO A 181 -9.19 -2.36 10.53
N TRP A 182 -9.44 -2.37 11.85
CA TRP A 182 -9.92 -1.18 12.56
C TRP A 182 -8.97 0.00 12.44
N GLY A 183 -7.67 -0.27 12.34
CA GLY A 183 -6.64 0.77 12.30
C GLY A 183 -6.67 1.64 11.05
N TYR A 184 -7.28 1.22 9.94
CA TYR A 184 -7.19 1.95 8.66
C TYR A 184 -7.74 3.38 8.78
N ASP A 185 -9.02 3.52 9.15
CA ASP A 185 -9.64 4.84 9.25
C ASP A 185 -8.94 5.74 10.28
N PHE A 186 -8.50 5.16 11.41
CA PHE A 186 -7.77 5.90 12.43
C PHE A 186 -6.44 6.42 11.89
N VAL A 187 -5.68 5.60 11.16
CA VAL A 187 -4.42 6.00 10.54
C VAL A 187 -4.65 7.11 9.52
N MET A 188 -5.71 7.06 8.72
CA MET A 188 -6.03 8.10 7.74
C MET A 188 -6.31 9.44 8.44
N TRP A 189 -7.21 9.46 9.43
CA TRP A 189 -7.51 10.67 10.21
C TRP A 189 -6.32 11.21 10.99
N VAL A 190 -5.52 10.31 11.59
CA VAL A 190 -4.30 10.70 12.29
C VAL A 190 -3.34 11.35 11.31
N SER A 191 -3.11 10.75 10.14
CA SER A 191 -2.21 11.29 9.11
C SER A 191 -2.67 12.67 8.63
N GLU A 192 -3.96 12.86 8.35
CA GLU A 192 -4.55 14.16 8.02
C GLU A 192 -4.34 15.19 9.13
N GLY A 193 -4.51 14.77 10.39
CA GLY A 193 -4.24 15.58 11.57
C GLY A 193 -2.77 16.02 11.64
N TYR A 194 -1.83 15.10 11.40
CA TYR A 194 -0.40 15.40 11.34
C TYR A 194 -0.13 16.52 10.31
N TYR A 195 -0.58 16.37 9.06
CA TYR A 195 -0.37 17.40 8.03
C TYR A 195 -1.04 18.74 8.35
N THR A 196 -2.25 18.71 8.90
CA THR A 196 -2.99 19.92 9.26
C THR A 196 -2.26 20.69 10.37
N ILE A 197 -1.82 19.98 11.41
CA ILE A 197 -1.07 20.57 12.53
C ILE A 197 0.27 21.12 12.01
N THR A 198 1.00 20.36 11.18
CA THR A 198 2.26 20.84 10.59
C THR A 198 2.04 22.10 9.76
N GLY A 199 0.96 22.20 8.99
CA GLY A 199 0.67 23.39 8.19
C GLY A 199 0.20 24.61 9.00
N ILE A 200 -0.22 24.44 10.25
CA ILE A 200 -0.65 25.56 11.13
C ILE A 200 0.49 26.00 12.04
N PHE A 201 1.27 25.06 12.57
CA PHE A 201 2.26 25.30 13.62
C PHE A 201 3.72 25.12 13.17
N GLY A 202 3.94 24.72 11.92
CA GLY A 202 5.26 24.38 11.38
C GLY A 202 5.72 22.96 11.75
N ALA A 203 6.78 22.49 11.10
CA ALA A 203 7.37 21.18 11.35
C ALA A 203 8.11 21.12 12.71
N GLU A 204 8.59 22.27 13.20
CA GLU A 204 9.23 22.41 14.51
C GLU A 204 8.32 22.01 15.67
N PHE A 205 6.99 22.07 15.50
CA PHE A 205 6.02 21.60 16.48
C PHE A 205 6.30 20.15 16.89
N TRP A 206 6.66 19.31 15.93
CA TRP A 206 6.92 17.89 16.15
C TRP A 206 8.27 17.58 16.78
N GLN A 207 9.08 18.60 17.03
CA GLN A 207 10.36 18.49 17.72
C GLN A 207 10.25 18.72 19.22
N ILE A 208 9.10 19.24 19.68
CA ILE A 208 8.82 19.54 21.09
C ILE A 208 8.50 18.23 21.83
N PRO A 209 9.29 17.81 22.83
CA PRO A 209 9.03 16.57 23.56
C PRO A 209 7.72 16.63 24.37
N VAL A 210 6.95 15.55 24.31
CA VAL A 210 5.73 15.33 25.10
C VAL A 210 6.04 14.26 26.16
N PHE A 211 5.89 14.60 27.44
CA PHE A 211 6.29 13.74 28.58
C PHE A 211 7.73 13.21 28.48
N GLY A 212 8.65 14.02 27.95
CA GLY A 212 10.06 13.65 27.78
C GLY A 212 10.38 12.80 26.55
N MET A 213 9.40 12.48 25.70
CA MET A 213 9.60 11.76 24.44
C MET A 213 9.29 12.64 23.24
N LYS A 214 10.15 12.59 22.21
CA LYS A 214 9.85 13.25 20.94
C LYS A 214 8.64 12.59 20.25
N PRO A 215 7.75 13.37 19.63
CA PRO A 215 6.58 12.86 18.89
C PRO A 215 6.89 11.75 17.87
N CYS A 216 8.04 11.76 17.20
CA CYS A 216 8.44 10.69 16.28
C CYS A 216 8.52 9.30 16.94
N HIS A 217 8.95 9.24 18.21
CA HIS A 217 9.03 7.99 18.97
C HIS A 217 7.65 7.52 19.41
N ILE A 218 6.77 8.46 19.79
CA ILE A 218 5.37 8.16 20.11
C ILE A 218 4.67 7.62 18.86
N PHE A 219 4.89 8.23 17.70
CA PHE A 219 4.40 7.78 16.41
C PHE A 219 4.86 6.35 16.08
N GLU A 220 6.17 6.09 16.15
CA GLU A 220 6.72 4.76 15.89
C GLU A 220 6.15 3.69 16.83
N LEU A 221 6.14 3.96 18.14
CA LEU A 221 5.59 3.03 19.14
C LEU A 221 4.10 2.78 18.91
N THR A 222 3.35 3.81 18.55
CA THR A 222 1.91 3.71 18.27
C THR A 222 1.66 2.76 17.11
N LEU A 223 2.42 2.86 16.01
CA LEU A 223 2.25 1.97 14.85
C LEU A 223 2.57 0.51 15.18
N TYR A 224 3.66 0.25 15.91
CA TYR A 224 3.98 -1.13 16.30
C TYR A 224 2.95 -1.71 17.27
N ILE A 225 2.53 -0.94 18.27
CA ILE A 225 1.56 -1.37 19.27
C ILE A 225 0.18 -1.58 18.63
N SER A 226 -0.27 -0.65 17.77
CA SER A 226 -1.56 -0.77 17.09
C SER A 226 -1.62 -2.02 16.22
N ALA A 227 -0.55 -2.35 15.51
CA ALA A 227 -0.45 -3.57 14.70
C ALA A 227 -0.68 -4.85 15.53
N VAL A 228 0.02 -4.94 16.66
CA VAL A 228 -0.02 -6.11 17.55
C VAL A 228 -1.33 -6.21 18.32
N ILE A 229 -1.97 -5.10 18.66
CA ILE A 229 -3.23 -5.12 19.44
C ILE A 229 -4.44 -5.29 18.53
N THR A 230 -4.50 -4.56 17.43
CA THR A 230 -5.75 -4.38 16.66
C THR A 230 -5.83 -5.21 15.38
N SER A 231 -4.72 -5.79 14.92
CA SER A 231 -4.69 -6.52 13.64
C SER A 231 -4.27 -7.98 13.82
N HIS A 232 -3.03 -8.25 14.24
CA HIS A 232 -2.46 -9.60 14.13
C HIS A 232 -3.21 -10.68 14.93
N PRO A 233 -3.55 -10.49 16.22
CA PRO A 233 -4.25 -11.52 17.00
C PRO A 233 -5.67 -11.77 16.49
N ILE A 234 -6.34 -10.72 16.00
CA ILE A 234 -7.69 -10.81 15.44
C ILE A 234 -7.67 -11.66 14.18
N ILE A 235 -6.72 -11.41 13.27
CA ILE A 235 -6.53 -12.20 12.05
C ILE A 235 -6.24 -13.67 12.38
N ILE A 236 -5.31 -13.93 13.30
CA ILE A 236 -4.99 -15.31 13.73
C ILE A 236 -6.23 -16.00 14.30
N TYR A 237 -6.98 -15.31 15.16
CA TYR A 237 -8.19 -15.83 15.76
C TYR A 237 -9.28 -16.13 14.72
N ASN A 238 -9.48 -15.25 13.74
CA ASN A 238 -10.46 -15.42 12.68
C ASN A 238 -10.10 -16.59 11.76
N VAL A 239 -8.84 -16.72 11.38
CA VAL A 239 -8.35 -17.89 10.61
C VAL A 239 -8.57 -19.17 11.42
N TYR A 240 -8.15 -19.21 12.68
CA TYR A 240 -8.37 -20.35 13.57
C TYR A 240 -9.86 -20.71 13.68
N LYS A 241 -10.71 -19.74 13.98
CA LYS A 241 -12.17 -19.92 14.12
C LYS A 241 -12.77 -20.47 12.84
N SER A 242 -12.40 -19.93 11.68
CA SER A 242 -12.91 -20.40 10.39
C SER A 242 -12.52 -21.85 10.09
N TYR A 243 -11.32 -22.27 10.49
CA TYR A 243 -10.82 -23.64 10.32
C TYR A 243 -11.42 -24.63 11.31
N ARG A 244 -11.55 -24.23 12.57
CA ARG A 244 -12.25 -25.00 13.61
C ARG A 244 -13.71 -25.25 13.24
N ASP A 245 -14.39 -24.21 12.77
CA ASP A 245 -15.83 -24.24 12.45
C ASP A 245 -16.11 -24.73 11.02
N LYS A 246 -15.06 -25.07 10.25
CA LYS A 246 -15.13 -25.55 8.85
C LYS A 246 -15.87 -24.60 7.89
N THR A 247 -15.73 -23.29 8.11
CA THR A 247 -16.34 -22.25 7.28
C THR A 247 -15.37 -21.61 6.29
N GLY A 248 -14.06 -21.72 6.52
CA GLY A 248 -13.02 -21.24 5.60
C GLY A 248 -12.76 -22.17 4.41
N LYS A 249 -11.65 -21.95 3.69
CA LYS A 249 -11.27 -22.75 2.50
C LYS A 249 -10.56 -24.07 2.82
N MET A 250 -10.32 -24.37 4.10
CA MET A 250 -9.70 -25.62 4.58
C MET A 250 -8.40 -26.02 3.88
N ARG A 251 -7.57 -25.04 3.52
CA ARG A 251 -6.26 -25.29 2.87
C ARG A 251 -5.33 -26.02 3.84
N SER A 252 -4.50 -26.94 3.35
CA SER A 252 -3.43 -27.53 4.16
C SER A 252 -2.49 -26.44 4.71
N PHE A 253 -1.74 -26.75 5.79
CA PHE A 253 -0.80 -25.80 6.37
C PHE A 253 0.18 -25.22 5.33
N SER A 254 0.73 -26.06 4.45
CA SER A 254 1.63 -25.64 3.36
C SER A 254 0.99 -24.67 2.39
N GLU A 255 -0.27 -24.87 2.01
CA GLU A 255 -1.01 -23.97 1.14
C GLU A 255 -1.48 -22.71 1.87
N ALA A 256 -1.65 -22.78 3.20
CA ALA A 256 -2.07 -21.66 4.01
C ALA A 256 -0.94 -20.63 4.22
N ILE A 257 0.30 -21.09 4.40
CA ILE A 257 1.48 -20.22 4.56
C ILE A 257 2.06 -19.73 3.23
N ARG A 258 1.67 -20.35 2.11
CA ARG A 258 2.16 -20.02 0.76
C ARG A 258 2.18 -18.52 0.42
N PRO A 259 1.11 -17.72 0.65
CA PRO A 259 1.15 -16.29 0.36
C PRO A 259 2.11 -15.49 1.25
N LEU A 260 2.58 -16.04 2.38
CA LEU A 260 3.58 -15.38 3.24
C LEU A 260 5.00 -15.53 2.71
N VAL A 261 5.27 -16.51 1.85
CA VAL A 261 6.61 -16.75 1.29
C VAL A 261 7.14 -15.53 0.53
N PRO A 262 6.46 -14.97 -0.49
CA PRO A 262 6.98 -13.83 -1.23
C PRO A 262 7.14 -12.57 -0.35
N LEU A 263 6.23 -12.34 0.62
CA LEU A 263 6.34 -11.23 1.57
C LEU A 263 7.58 -11.38 2.47
N SER A 264 7.75 -12.55 3.09
CA SER A 264 8.91 -12.85 3.94
C SER A 264 10.22 -12.75 3.16
N SER A 265 10.25 -13.23 1.92
CA SER A 265 11.43 -13.10 1.06
C SER A 265 11.76 -11.65 0.72
N LEU A 266 10.75 -10.81 0.43
CA LEU A 266 10.95 -9.37 0.28
C LEU A 266 11.56 -8.76 1.56
N PHE A 267 11.00 -9.07 2.72
CA PHE A 267 11.46 -8.52 4.00
C PHE A 267 12.90 -8.93 4.29
N ILE A 268 13.25 -10.20 4.09
CA ILE A 268 14.61 -10.71 4.29
C ILE A 268 15.58 -10.03 3.33
N LEU A 269 15.30 -10.00 2.02
CA LEU A 269 16.20 -9.43 1.03
C LEU A 269 16.41 -7.92 1.23
N CYS A 270 15.34 -7.17 1.48
CA CYS A 270 15.45 -5.75 1.75
C CYS A 270 16.17 -5.47 3.08
N THR A 271 15.90 -6.24 4.14
CA THR A 271 16.60 -6.08 5.42
C THR A 271 18.07 -6.42 5.29
N LEU A 272 18.42 -7.48 4.56
CA LEU A 272 19.79 -7.87 4.29
C LEU A 272 20.54 -6.75 3.57
N TRP A 273 19.94 -6.14 2.54
CA TRP A 273 20.58 -5.02 1.85
C TRP A 273 20.72 -3.79 2.77
N VAL A 274 19.69 -3.43 3.53
CA VAL A 274 19.75 -2.29 4.48
C VAL A 274 20.85 -2.48 5.53
N LEU A 275 20.89 -3.64 6.19
CA LEU A 275 21.79 -3.86 7.33
C LEU A 275 23.21 -4.27 6.93
N CYS A 276 23.40 -4.82 5.73
CA CYS A 276 24.70 -5.33 5.26
C CYS A 276 25.25 -4.61 4.02
N SER A 277 24.62 -3.52 3.57
CA SER A 277 25.12 -2.66 2.49
C SER A 277 26.55 -2.20 2.77
N ARG A 278 27.42 -2.25 1.76
CA ARG A 278 28.81 -1.76 1.87
C ARG A 278 28.90 -0.26 2.05
N ASN A 279 27.97 0.49 1.46
CA ASN A 279 28.00 1.96 1.44
C ASN A 279 26.88 2.61 2.25
N GLY A 280 26.05 1.84 2.97
CA GLY A 280 24.94 2.38 3.74
C GLY A 280 23.81 2.93 2.86
N ILE A 281 23.33 2.12 1.90
CA ILE A 281 22.35 2.54 0.87
C ILE A 281 21.11 3.24 1.42
N ILE A 282 20.65 2.84 2.61
CA ILE A 282 19.45 3.40 3.22
C ILE A 282 19.65 4.85 3.66
N ASP A 283 20.87 5.25 4.04
CA ASP A 283 21.18 6.63 4.42
C ASP A 283 21.54 7.48 3.20
N MET A 284 21.98 6.84 2.11
CA MET A 284 22.32 7.51 0.85
C MET A 284 21.11 7.85 -0.02
N GLU A 285 20.14 6.93 -0.12
CA GLU A 285 18.97 7.04 -1.01
C GLU A 285 17.68 6.52 -0.34
N PRO A 286 17.31 7.01 0.85
CA PRO A 286 16.24 6.43 1.66
C PRO A 286 14.90 6.40 0.92
N ARG A 287 14.53 7.52 0.30
CA ARG A 287 13.23 7.70 -0.35
C ARG A 287 13.05 6.73 -1.51
N LEU A 288 14.07 6.62 -2.36
CA LEU A 288 14.03 5.72 -3.51
C LEU A 288 14.08 4.25 -3.08
N TYR A 289 14.82 3.93 -2.02
CA TYR A 289 14.81 2.60 -1.43
C TYR A 289 13.41 2.20 -0.94
N PHE A 290 12.69 3.10 -0.27
CA PHE A 290 11.30 2.86 0.13
C PHE A 290 10.36 2.68 -1.07
N VAL A 291 10.51 3.48 -2.13
CA VAL A 291 9.73 3.33 -3.37
C VAL A 291 10.00 1.97 -4.04
N MET A 292 11.26 1.54 -4.11
CA MET A 292 11.64 0.23 -4.65
C MET A 292 11.02 -0.92 -3.86
N CYS A 293 11.20 -0.91 -2.54
CA CYS A 293 10.66 -1.92 -1.63
C CYS A 293 9.13 -1.96 -1.71
N GLY A 294 8.49 -0.79 -1.69
CA GLY A 294 7.05 -0.66 -1.77
C GLY A 294 6.44 -1.05 -3.12
N THR A 295 7.12 -0.78 -4.23
CA THR A 295 6.67 -1.24 -5.56
C THR A 295 6.69 -2.76 -5.66
N LEU A 296 7.73 -3.41 -5.12
CA LEU A 296 7.80 -4.87 -5.03
C LEU A 296 6.70 -5.43 -4.13
N PHE A 297 6.49 -4.81 -2.96
CA PHE A 297 5.40 -5.15 -2.04
C PHE A 297 4.04 -5.08 -2.73
N SER A 298 3.72 -3.95 -3.37
CA SER A 298 2.46 -3.76 -4.08
C SER A 298 2.28 -4.77 -5.20
N ASN A 299 3.34 -5.13 -5.94
CA ASN A 299 3.25 -6.21 -6.94
C ASN A 299 2.92 -7.58 -6.33
N ILE A 300 3.54 -7.92 -5.19
CA ILE A 300 3.24 -9.15 -4.44
C ILE A 300 1.79 -9.13 -3.94
N CYS A 301 1.35 -8.00 -3.40
CA CYS A 301 -0.01 -7.81 -2.89
C CYS A 301 -1.06 -7.97 -3.99
N CYS A 302 -0.92 -7.29 -5.13
CA CYS A 302 -1.87 -7.41 -6.24
C CYS A 302 -2.01 -8.85 -6.75
N ARG A 303 -0.93 -9.63 -6.76
CA ARG A 303 -0.98 -11.06 -7.12
C ARG A 303 -1.77 -11.89 -6.11
N LEU A 304 -1.62 -11.60 -4.81
CA LEU A 304 -2.45 -12.23 -3.78
C LEU A 304 -3.91 -11.81 -3.92
N ILE A 305 -4.20 -10.53 -4.20
CA ILE A 305 -5.56 -10.02 -4.43
C ILE A 305 -6.22 -10.74 -5.61
N VAL A 306 -5.51 -10.92 -6.73
CA VAL A 306 -6.00 -11.74 -7.85
C VAL A 306 -6.31 -13.16 -7.37
N ALA A 307 -5.37 -13.84 -6.71
CA ALA A 307 -5.54 -15.23 -6.29
C ALA A 307 -6.72 -15.44 -5.31
N GLN A 308 -6.89 -14.55 -4.33
CA GLN A 308 -8.00 -14.64 -3.36
C GLN A 308 -9.36 -14.42 -4.02
N MET A 309 -9.45 -13.51 -5.00
CA MET A 309 -10.71 -13.14 -5.67
C MET A 309 -11.11 -14.15 -6.75
N SER A 310 -10.15 -14.68 -7.50
CA SER A 310 -10.42 -15.74 -8.48
C SER A 310 -10.43 -17.14 -7.88
N ASP A 311 -10.23 -17.27 -6.57
CA ASP A 311 -10.08 -18.54 -5.86
C ASP A 311 -9.05 -19.49 -6.49
N THR A 312 -7.94 -18.92 -6.96
CA THR A 312 -6.82 -19.69 -7.50
C THR A 312 -5.72 -19.84 -6.46
N ARG A 313 -4.74 -20.69 -6.76
CA ARG A 313 -3.59 -20.91 -5.88
C ARG A 313 -2.67 -19.69 -5.94
N ALA A 314 -2.34 -19.10 -4.78
CA ALA A 314 -1.40 -17.99 -4.68
C ALA A 314 -0.03 -18.34 -5.29
N ASP A 315 0.72 -17.34 -5.75
CA ASP A 315 2.10 -17.54 -6.21
C ASP A 315 3.01 -17.86 -5.00
N LEU A 316 3.90 -18.85 -5.13
CA LEU A 316 4.91 -19.13 -4.09
C LEU A 316 6.04 -18.11 -4.14
N TRP A 317 6.32 -17.59 -5.33
CA TRP A 317 7.46 -16.72 -5.60
C TRP A 317 7.05 -15.62 -6.57
N ASN A 318 7.54 -14.42 -6.32
CA ASN A 318 7.39 -13.31 -7.25
C ASN A 318 8.67 -13.16 -8.08
N GLY A 319 8.55 -13.24 -9.41
CA GLY A 319 9.71 -13.16 -10.31
C GLY A 319 10.54 -11.88 -10.18
N LEU A 320 9.95 -10.76 -9.74
CA LEU A 320 10.70 -9.51 -9.52
C LEU A 320 11.67 -9.61 -8.33
N LEU A 321 11.44 -10.54 -7.39
CA LEU A 321 12.38 -10.81 -6.31
C LEU A 321 13.69 -11.43 -6.82
N ASN A 322 13.73 -12.00 -8.03
CA ASN A 322 15.00 -12.47 -8.60
C ASN A 322 15.95 -11.30 -8.86
N LEU A 323 15.42 -10.17 -9.36
CA LEU A 323 16.22 -8.97 -9.59
C LEU A 323 16.72 -8.39 -8.27
N LEU A 324 15.83 -8.30 -7.27
CA LEU A 324 16.22 -7.89 -5.92
C LEU A 324 17.29 -8.80 -5.34
N SER A 325 17.13 -10.13 -5.42
CA SER A 325 18.12 -11.10 -4.92
C SER A 325 19.50 -10.88 -5.53
N VAL A 326 19.60 -10.71 -6.85
CA VAL A 326 20.89 -10.48 -7.53
C VAL A 326 21.53 -9.18 -7.04
N VAL A 327 20.76 -8.10 -6.99
CA VAL A 327 21.26 -6.79 -6.55
C VAL A 327 21.66 -6.81 -5.08
N THR A 328 20.83 -7.35 -4.20
CA THR A 328 21.12 -7.50 -2.76
C THR A 328 22.39 -8.32 -2.56
N LEU A 329 22.50 -9.50 -3.19
CA LEU A 329 23.68 -10.36 -3.04
C LEU A 329 24.95 -9.61 -3.45
N PHE A 330 24.95 -8.96 -4.61
CA PHE A 330 26.08 -8.17 -5.09
C PHE A 330 26.44 -7.00 -4.15
N SER A 331 25.43 -6.37 -3.55
CA SER A 331 25.59 -5.19 -2.68
C SER A 331 26.08 -5.53 -1.27
N VAL A 332 25.99 -6.80 -0.85
CA VAL A 332 26.41 -7.26 0.49
C VAL A 332 27.61 -8.22 0.46
N LEU A 333 28.19 -8.47 -0.72
CA LEU A 333 29.36 -9.34 -0.85
C LEU A 333 30.53 -8.85 0.04
N PRO A 334 31.28 -9.76 0.69
CA PRO A 334 32.44 -9.40 1.48
C PRO A 334 33.66 -9.17 0.58
N TYR A 335 33.65 -8.10 -0.22
CA TYR A 335 34.69 -7.78 -1.22
C TYR A 335 36.13 -7.92 -0.68
N PRO A 336 36.49 -7.35 0.49
CA PRO A 336 37.85 -7.50 1.03
C PRO A 336 38.24 -8.94 1.33
N SER A 337 37.32 -9.74 1.87
CA SER A 337 37.58 -11.15 2.19
C SER A 337 37.76 -12.00 0.94
N LEU A 338 37.25 -11.55 -0.20
CA LEU A 338 37.41 -12.20 -1.50
C LEU A 338 38.61 -11.66 -2.30
N GLY A 339 39.37 -10.71 -1.75
CA GLY A 339 40.46 -10.04 -2.46
C GLY A 339 39.98 -9.15 -3.62
N LEU A 340 38.72 -8.72 -3.59
CA LEU A 340 38.11 -7.84 -4.58
C LEU A 340 38.13 -6.38 -4.10
N PRO A 341 38.16 -5.40 -5.03
CA PRO A 341 38.00 -4.00 -4.65
C PRO A 341 36.60 -3.76 -4.05
N GLU A 342 36.52 -2.84 -3.09
CA GLU A 342 35.25 -2.45 -2.47
C GLU A 342 34.23 -1.97 -3.50
N LEU A 343 32.95 -2.24 -3.21
CA LEU A 343 31.86 -1.78 -4.05
C LEU A 343 31.80 -0.25 -4.06
N SER A 344 31.96 0.35 -5.23
CA SER A 344 31.80 1.80 -5.39
C SER A 344 30.40 2.25 -5.02
N ILE A 345 30.33 3.37 -4.29
CA ILE A 345 29.10 4.09 -3.92
C ILE A 345 28.19 4.31 -5.14
N ASP A 346 28.76 4.79 -6.26
CA ASP A 346 27.99 5.11 -7.46
C ASP A 346 27.40 3.85 -8.09
N ILE A 347 28.13 2.72 -8.06
CA ILE A 347 27.62 1.45 -8.57
C ILE A 347 26.42 0.99 -7.75
N GLU A 348 26.52 1.01 -6.41
CA GLU A 348 25.40 0.61 -5.55
C GLU A 348 24.18 1.50 -5.74
N ARG A 349 24.38 2.82 -5.89
CA ARG A 349 23.33 3.79 -6.21
C ARG A 349 22.67 3.49 -7.57
N TYR A 350 23.45 3.28 -8.63
CA TYR A 350 22.90 2.97 -9.95
C TYR A 350 22.18 1.62 -9.98
N LEU A 351 22.60 0.64 -9.17
CA LEU A 351 21.87 -0.61 -9.00
C LEU A 351 20.49 -0.37 -8.39
N LEU A 352 20.38 0.47 -7.35
CA LEU A 352 19.09 0.88 -6.80
C LEU A 352 18.23 1.60 -7.84
N TYR A 353 18.81 2.55 -8.60
CA TYR A 353 18.07 3.31 -9.61
C TYR A 353 17.53 2.40 -10.71
N GLY A 354 18.40 1.56 -11.27
CA GLY A 354 18.05 0.59 -12.29
C GLY A 354 16.99 -0.40 -11.81
N LEU A 355 17.17 -0.96 -10.62
CA LEU A 355 16.19 -1.87 -10.02
C LEU A 355 14.84 -1.19 -9.84
N THR A 356 14.81 0.01 -9.27
CA THR A 356 13.58 0.79 -9.03
C THR A 356 12.83 1.02 -10.34
N VAL A 357 13.51 1.54 -11.36
CA VAL A 357 12.90 1.77 -12.69
C VAL A 357 12.34 0.47 -13.28
N CYS A 358 13.11 -0.62 -13.21
CA CYS A 358 12.67 -1.92 -13.74
C CYS A 358 11.43 -2.46 -13.03
N VAL A 359 11.42 -2.44 -11.69
CA VAL A 359 10.28 -2.96 -10.91
C VAL A 359 9.05 -2.06 -11.05
N THR A 360 9.21 -0.74 -11.16
CA THR A 360 8.12 0.21 -11.39
C THR A 360 7.50 -0.02 -12.77
N ILE A 361 8.30 -0.11 -13.83
CA ILE A 361 7.78 -0.41 -15.18
C ILE A 361 7.07 -1.76 -15.19
N ALA A 362 7.64 -2.79 -14.57
CA ALA A 362 7.04 -4.11 -14.49
C ALA A 362 5.71 -4.10 -13.72
N HIS A 363 5.63 -3.36 -12.62
CA HIS A 363 4.42 -3.20 -11.82
C HIS A 363 3.32 -2.47 -12.59
N LEU A 364 3.64 -1.35 -13.25
CA LEU A 364 2.70 -0.59 -14.09
C LEU A 364 2.19 -1.44 -15.26
N HIS A 365 3.08 -2.19 -15.91
CA HIS A 365 2.70 -3.09 -17.00
C HIS A 365 1.80 -4.24 -16.50
N TYR A 366 2.08 -4.80 -15.32
CA TYR A 366 1.22 -5.80 -14.68
C TYR A 366 -0.18 -5.24 -14.38
N GLY A 367 -0.27 -4.10 -13.70
CA GLY A 367 -1.56 -3.48 -13.34
C GLY A 367 -2.40 -3.13 -14.57
N ALA A 368 -1.80 -2.45 -15.55
CA ALA A 368 -2.48 -2.11 -16.80
C ALA A 368 -2.91 -3.36 -17.60
N GLY A 369 -2.07 -4.40 -17.61
CA GLY A 369 -2.35 -5.67 -18.27
C GLY A 369 -3.55 -6.39 -17.66
N VAL A 370 -3.54 -6.59 -16.34
CA VAL A 370 -4.62 -7.25 -15.60
C VAL A 370 -5.94 -6.50 -15.74
N VAL A 371 -5.94 -5.17 -15.57
CA VAL A 371 -7.14 -4.33 -15.74
C VAL A 371 -7.70 -4.46 -17.15
N ARG A 372 -6.85 -4.42 -18.19
CA ARG A 372 -7.27 -4.56 -19.59
C ARG A 372 -7.84 -5.94 -19.88
N GLU A 373 -7.22 -7.00 -19.37
CA GLU A 373 -7.68 -8.38 -19.55
C GLU A 373 -9.05 -8.59 -18.89
N MET A 374 -9.27 -8.06 -17.69
CA MET A 374 -10.58 -8.08 -17.03
C MET A 374 -11.62 -7.25 -17.79
N CYS A 375 -11.27 -6.04 -18.22
CA CYS A 375 -12.17 -5.20 -19.02
C CYS A 375 -12.61 -5.92 -20.30
N HIS A 376 -11.68 -6.59 -20.99
CA HIS A 376 -11.97 -7.36 -22.20
C HIS A 376 -12.88 -8.56 -21.89
N HIS A 377 -12.59 -9.32 -20.84
CA HIS A 377 -13.38 -10.48 -20.43
C HIS A 377 -14.82 -10.11 -20.04
N PHE A 378 -14.99 -9.08 -19.19
CA PHE A 378 -16.30 -8.61 -18.74
C PHE A 378 -17.00 -7.66 -19.73
N ARG A 379 -16.33 -7.29 -20.84
CA ARG A 379 -16.83 -6.32 -21.84
C ARG A 379 -17.21 -4.96 -21.26
N ILE A 380 -16.42 -4.49 -20.30
CA ILE A 380 -16.59 -3.19 -19.63
C ILE A 380 -15.44 -2.25 -19.95
N ARG A 381 -15.60 -0.96 -19.64
CA ARG A 381 -14.54 0.05 -19.72
C ARG A 381 -14.20 0.50 -18.31
N CYS A 382 -12.92 0.49 -17.94
CA CYS A 382 -12.47 0.79 -16.57
C CYS A 382 -13.01 2.13 -16.03
N PHE A 383 -12.93 3.20 -16.84
CA PHE A 383 -13.27 4.56 -16.40
C PHE A 383 -14.55 5.11 -17.02
N LYS A 384 -15.44 4.25 -17.55
CA LYS A 384 -16.70 4.70 -18.16
C LYS A 384 -17.84 3.76 -17.82
N ILE A 385 -18.94 4.35 -17.34
CA ILE A 385 -20.21 3.65 -17.16
C ILE A 385 -20.92 3.56 -18.52
N ALA A 386 -21.39 2.37 -18.87
CA ALA A 386 -22.23 2.19 -20.06
C ALA A 386 -23.59 2.86 -19.82
N PRO A 387 -24.19 3.52 -20.83
CA PRO A 387 -25.57 4.01 -20.72
C PRO A 387 -26.50 2.85 -20.37
N HIS A 388 -27.28 2.98 -19.29
CA HIS A 388 -28.29 1.99 -18.94
C HIS A 388 -29.56 2.27 -19.74
N ASP A 389 -30.03 1.28 -20.53
CA ASP A 389 -31.32 1.33 -21.24
C ASP A 389 -32.53 1.04 -20.31
N LYS A 390 -32.32 0.91 -18.99
CA LYS A 390 -33.41 0.67 -18.02
C LYS A 390 -33.28 1.56 -16.78
N PRO A 391 -34.40 2.11 -16.28
CA PRO A 391 -34.40 2.92 -15.07
C PRO A 391 -34.06 2.02 -13.88
N LEU A 392 -32.95 2.33 -13.20
CA LEU A 392 -32.57 1.68 -11.95
C LEU A 392 -33.48 2.20 -10.83
N LEU A 393 -34.17 1.27 -10.16
CA LEU A 393 -35.04 1.51 -9.01
C LEU A 393 -34.33 2.38 -7.97
N SER A 394 -34.98 3.49 -7.61
CA SER A 394 -34.59 4.34 -6.48
C SER A 394 -34.74 3.54 -5.18
N TYR A 395 -33.64 3.36 -4.45
CA TYR A 395 -33.64 3.03 -3.03
C TYR A 395 -33.11 4.23 -2.26
#